data_AF-X5DBY4-F1
#
_entry.id   AF-X5DBY4-F1
#
_cell.length_a   1.000
_cell.length_b   1.000
_cell.length_c   1.000
_cell.angle_alpha   90.00
_cell.angle_beta   90.00
_cell.angle_gamma   90.00
#
_symmetry.space_group_name_H-M   'P 1'
#
loop_
_entity.id
_entity.type
_entity.pdbx_description
1 polymer ?
#
loop_
_entity_poly.entity_id
_entity_poly.type
_entity_poly.pdbx_seq_one_letter_code
_entity_poly.pdbx_strand_id
1 'polypeptide(L)'
;MTTKVAELSTEEFMSLLDDFYAEPKKRNKMTEAEIKDLAIRLNEKIDVPFINETGEEKILVKVIFKIDTFLYDHLPNEFYDLIRSSDQGISKKEAKRLVRRLTRLANDKIDIPYLPEVAEHIAIKFVIGIVVKAARKQLNFNDVRARSAEMAVPESDENIEDLVDD
;
A
#
# COMPACT_ATOMS: atom_id res chain seq x y z
N MET A 1 27.44 -23.64 -4.73
CA MET A 1 26.13 -23.87 -5.38
C MET A 1 25.99 -22.81 -6.45
N THR A 2 25.88 -23.20 -7.72
CA THR A 2 25.56 -22.28 -8.82
C THR A 2 24.10 -21.88 -8.68
N THR A 3 23.84 -20.62 -8.34
CA THR A 3 22.51 -20.05 -8.28
C THR A 3 21.89 -20.15 -9.68
N LYS A 4 20.94 -21.06 -9.88
CA LYS A 4 20.12 -21.06 -11.10
C LYS A 4 19.36 -19.74 -11.12
N VAL A 5 19.72 -18.84 -12.03
CA VAL A 5 18.87 -17.72 -12.43
C VAL A 5 17.58 -18.34 -12.98
N ALA A 6 16.42 -17.76 -12.69
CA ALA A 6 15.13 -18.26 -13.18
C ALA A 6 15.23 -18.54 -14.69
N GLU A 7 14.84 -19.75 -15.12
CA GLU A 7 14.77 -20.11 -16.54
C GLU A 7 13.53 -19.43 -17.13
N LEU A 8 13.64 -18.14 -17.43
CA LEU A 8 12.59 -17.35 -18.08
C LEU A 8 12.63 -17.56 -19.58
N SER A 9 11.47 -17.78 -20.19
CA SER A 9 11.31 -17.65 -21.63
C SER A 9 11.50 -16.19 -22.06
N THR A 10 11.80 -15.98 -23.36
CA THR A 10 11.92 -14.63 -23.92
C THR A 10 10.63 -13.82 -23.71
N GLU A 11 9.47 -14.44 -23.84
CA GLU A 11 8.18 -13.77 -23.66
C GLU A 11 7.97 -13.33 -22.20
N GLU A 12 8.26 -14.19 -21.23
CA GLU A 12 8.18 -13.85 -19.81
C GLU A 12 9.15 -12.72 -19.45
N PHE A 13 10.38 -12.75 -19.98
CA PHE A 13 11.36 -11.69 -19.75
C PHE A 13 10.92 -10.34 -20.35
N MET A 14 10.34 -10.35 -21.55
CA MET A 14 9.84 -9.12 -22.18
C MET A 14 8.62 -8.56 -21.43
N SER A 15 7.73 -9.40 -20.93
CA SER A 15 6.62 -8.96 -20.06
C SER A 15 7.13 -8.29 -18.79
N LEU A 16 8.17 -8.85 -18.15
CA LEU A 16 8.78 -8.25 -16.96
C LEU A 16 9.44 -6.90 -17.27
N LEU A 17 10.09 -6.77 -18.43
CA LEU A 17 10.67 -5.50 -18.87
C LEU A 17 9.60 -4.43 -19.11
N ASP A 18 8.52 -4.78 -19.79
CA ASP A 18 7.42 -3.86 -20.07
C ASP A 18 6.74 -3.40 -18.78
N ASP A 19 6.56 -4.31 -17.82
CA ASP A 19 6.04 -3.98 -16.50
C ASP A 19 7.03 -3.12 -15.71
N PHE A 20 8.33 -3.40 -15.73
CA PHE A 20 9.31 -2.59 -14.99
C PHE A 20 9.39 -1.16 -15.54
N TYR A 21 9.30 -0.98 -16.86
CA TYR A 21 9.36 0.32 -17.52
C TYR A 21 7.99 0.94 -17.80
N ALA A 22 6.91 0.42 -17.20
CA ALA A 22 5.57 0.91 -17.48
C ALA A 22 5.46 2.43 -17.27
N GLU A 23 4.67 3.09 -18.11
CA GLU A 23 4.42 4.52 -17.97
C GLU A 23 3.71 4.84 -16.64
N PRO A 24 3.93 6.01 -16.00
CA PRO A 24 3.36 6.35 -14.70
C PRO A 24 1.85 6.11 -14.56
N LYS A 25 1.07 6.29 -15.64
CA LYS A 25 -0.39 6.05 -15.64
C LYS A 25 -0.77 4.57 -15.50
N LYS A 26 0.13 3.65 -15.86
CA LYS A 26 -0.05 2.19 -15.78
C LYS A 26 0.53 1.59 -14.49
N ARG A 27 1.20 2.39 -13.66
CA ARG A 27 1.86 1.96 -12.41
C ARG A 27 0.91 1.83 -11.22
N ASN A 28 -0.28 2.41 -11.30
CA ASN A 28 -1.28 2.24 -10.25
C ASN A 28 -1.89 0.85 -10.34
N LYS A 29 -1.84 0.12 -9.23
CA LYS A 29 -2.40 -1.23 -9.13
C LYS A 29 -3.70 -1.25 -8.36
N MET A 30 -4.06 -0.18 -7.65
CA MET A 30 -5.38 -0.01 -7.04
C MET A 30 -6.42 0.42 -8.07
N THR A 31 -7.63 -0.13 -7.97
CA THR A 31 -8.77 0.30 -8.78
C THR A 31 -9.35 1.60 -8.23
N GLU A 32 -10.09 2.34 -9.08
CA GLU A 32 -10.75 3.60 -8.67
C GLU A 32 -11.66 3.41 -7.44
N ALA A 33 -12.37 2.27 -7.36
CA ALA A 33 -13.26 1.97 -6.25
C ALA A 33 -12.49 1.72 -4.94
N GLU A 34 -11.31 1.11 -5.01
CA GLU A 34 -10.43 0.88 -3.86
C GLU A 34 -9.83 2.20 -3.35
N ILE A 35 -9.39 3.06 -4.27
CA ILE A 35 -8.81 4.37 -3.94
C ILE A 35 -9.85 5.28 -3.27
N LYS A 36 -11.06 5.37 -3.85
CA LYS A 36 -12.14 6.19 -3.27
C LYS A 36 -12.52 5.74 -1.87
N ASP A 37 -12.59 4.43 -1.66
CA ASP A 37 -12.90 3.89 -0.34
C ASP A 37 -11.80 4.15 0.70
N LEU A 38 -10.54 3.94 0.30
CA LEU A 38 -9.41 4.29 1.15
C LEU A 38 -9.42 5.78 1.50
N ALA A 39 -9.79 6.65 0.56
CA ALA A 39 -9.87 8.08 0.80
C ALA A 39 -10.94 8.42 1.84
N ILE A 40 -12.14 7.82 1.74
CA ILE A 40 -13.21 8.00 2.73
C ILE A 40 -12.74 7.59 4.12
N ARG A 41 -12.09 6.43 4.26
CA ARG A 41 -11.62 5.93 5.56
C ARG A 41 -10.43 6.68 6.11
N LEU A 42 -9.56 7.17 5.23
CA LEU A 42 -8.44 8.01 5.63
C LEU A 42 -8.96 9.37 6.14
N ASN A 43 -10.04 9.88 5.56
CA ASN A 43 -10.72 11.10 5.99
C ASN A 43 -11.27 11.00 7.42
N GLU A 44 -11.61 9.80 7.87
CA GLU A 44 -12.02 9.56 9.27
C GLU A 44 -10.83 9.58 10.25
N LYS A 45 -9.59 9.57 9.76
CA LYS A 45 -8.37 9.39 10.57
C LYS A 45 -7.45 10.61 10.57
N ILE A 46 -7.47 11.41 9.51
CA ILE A 46 -6.64 12.61 9.39
C ILE A 46 -7.48 13.75 8.84
N ASP A 47 -7.14 14.97 9.27
CA ASP A 47 -7.75 16.22 8.82
C ASP A 47 -6.73 17.00 7.98
N VAL A 48 -7.15 17.52 6.83
CA VAL A 48 -6.32 18.36 5.96
C VAL A 48 -6.54 19.84 6.31
N PRO A 49 -5.52 20.56 6.83
CA PRO A 49 -5.68 21.95 7.22
C PRO A 49 -6.12 22.86 6.05
N PHE A 50 -6.97 23.84 6.37
CA PHE A 50 -7.38 24.94 5.47
C PHE A 50 -8.19 24.53 4.23
N ILE A 51 -8.76 23.33 4.22
CA ILE A 51 -9.56 22.79 3.11
C ILE A 51 -10.95 22.37 3.63
N ASN A 52 -11.96 22.39 2.76
CA ASN A 52 -13.29 21.86 3.08
C ASN A 52 -13.38 20.36 2.78
N GLU A 53 -14.35 19.65 3.36
CA GLU A 53 -14.49 18.19 3.21
C GLU A 53 -14.43 17.69 1.75
N THR A 54 -15.09 18.40 0.82
CA THR A 54 -15.07 18.04 -0.61
C THR A 54 -13.70 18.24 -1.27
N GLY A 55 -12.91 19.21 -0.80
CA GLY A 55 -11.53 19.42 -1.23
C GLY A 55 -10.57 18.42 -0.61
N GLU A 56 -10.83 18.04 0.63
CA GLU A 56 -10.05 17.10 1.41
C GLU A 56 -10.07 15.70 0.79
N GLU A 57 -11.23 15.19 0.42
CA GLU A 57 -11.35 13.88 -0.25
C GLU A 57 -10.46 13.82 -1.52
N LYS A 58 -10.43 14.90 -2.32
CA LYS A 58 -9.58 14.98 -3.51
C LYS A 58 -8.09 14.98 -3.18
N ILE A 59 -7.72 15.58 -2.05
CA ILE A 59 -6.34 15.60 -1.57
C ILE A 59 -5.95 14.21 -1.07
N LEU A 60 -6.79 13.55 -0.29
CA LEU A 60 -6.56 12.21 0.22
C LEU A 60 -6.45 11.17 -0.91
N VAL A 61 -7.25 11.29 -1.96
CA VAL A 61 -7.10 10.49 -3.19
C VAL A 61 -5.69 10.65 -3.79
N LYS A 62 -5.15 11.88 -3.84
CA LYS A 62 -3.78 12.12 -4.33
C LYS A 62 -2.71 11.54 -3.41
N VAL A 63 -2.93 11.58 -2.10
CA VAL A 63 -2.06 10.93 -1.11
C VAL A 63 -2.01 9.43 -1.37
N ILE A 64 -3.16 8.79 -1.58
CA ILE A 64 -3.25 7.37 -1.88
C ILE A 64 -2.55 7.05 -3.20
N PHE A 65 -2.74 7.84 -4.26
CA PHE A 65 -2.00 7.65 -5.51
C PHE A 65 -0.48 7.71 -5.32
N LYS A 66 -0.01 8.66 -4.50
CA LYS A 66 1.43 8.82 -4.23
C LYS A 66 1.98 7.59 -3.49
N ILE A 67 1.23 7.06 -2.53
CA ILE A 67 1.61 5.84 -1.81
C ILE A 67 1.53 4.60 -2.72
N ASP A 68 0.49 4.45 -3.54
CA ASP A 68 0.35 3.32 -4.48
C ASP A 68 1.49 3.32 -5.51
N THR A 69 1.83 4.48 -6.06
CA THR A 69 2.98 4.64 -6.97
C THR A 69 4.29 4.31 -6.26
N PHE A 70 4.47 4.79 -5.02
CA PHE A 70 5.66 4.44 -4.23
C PHE A 70 5.77 2.92 -4.04
N LEU A 71 4.67 2.26 -3.68
CA LEU A 71 4.64 0.81 -3.50
C LEU A 71 4.99 0.09 -4.79
N TYR A 72 4.45 0.52 -5.93
CA TYR A 72 4.81 -0.03 -7.23
C TYR A 72 6.30 0.16 -7.57
N ASP A 73 6.86 1.35 -7.34
CA ASP A 73 8.26 1.64 -7.68
C ASP A 73 9.27 0.90 -6.76
N HIS A 74 8.86 0.50 -5.55
CA HIS A 74 9.76 -0.05 -4.52
C HIS A 74 9.47 -1.49 -4.11
N LEU A 75 8.32 -2.05 -4.48
CA LEU A 75 8.03 -3.48 -4.36
C LEU A 75 8.29 -4.16 -5.71
N PRO A 76 9.00 -5.31 -5.73
CA PRO A 76 9.00 -6.16 -6.90
C PRO A 76 7.56 -6.53 -7.27
N ASN A 77 7.22 -6.53 -8.57
CA ASN A 77 5.87 -6.79 -9.05
C ASN A 77 5.32 -8.13 -8.53
N GLU A 78 6.19 -9.11 -8.31
CA GLU A 78 5.88 -10.41 -7.73
C GLU A 78 5.29 -10.31 -6.32
N PHE A 79 5.69 -9.31 -5.52
CA PHE A 79 5.07 -9.04 -4.22
C PHE A 79 3.69 -8.42 -4.37
N TYR A 80 3.46 -7.62 -5.41
CA TYR A 80 2.15 -7.08 -5.73
C TYR A 80 1.19 -8.16 -6.23
N ASP A 81 1.69 -9.12 -7.00
CA ASP A 81 0.92 -10.29 -7.42
C ASP A 81 0.59 -11.19 -6.24
N LEU A 82 1.49 -11.34 -5.26
CA LEU A 82 1.19 -12.02 -3.98
C LEU A 82 0.08 -11.30 -3.20
N ILE A 83 0.03 -9.96 -3.22
CA ILE A 83 -1.07 -9.17 -2.63
C ILE A 83 -2.42 -9.48 -3.32
N ARG A 84 -2.39 -9.79 -4.62
CA ARG A 84 -3.58 -9.99 -5.46
C ARG A 84 -3.96 -11.46 -5.68
N SER A 85 -3.07 -12.41 -5.39
CA SER A 85 -3.32 -13.84 -5.60
C SER A 85 -4.05 -14.44 -4.40
N SER A 86 -5.19 -15.10 -4.63
CA SER A 86 -5.97 -15.79 -3.58
C SER A 86 -5.26 -17.00 -2.98
N ASP A 87 -4.30 -17.56 -3.72
CA ASP A 87 -3.73 -18.89 -3.46
C ASP A 87 -2.34 -18.83 -2.82
N GLN A 88 -1.63 -17.70 -2.94
CA GLN A 88 -0.31 -17.47 -2.34
C GLN A 88 -0.31 -16.20 -1.49
N GLY A 89 -0.77 -16.33 -0.24
CA GLY A 89 -0.67 -15.26 0.77
C GLY A 89 0.65 -15.29 1.53
N ILE A 90 1.08 -14.13 2.05
CA ILE A 90 2.26 -14.04 2.92
C ILE A 90 1.93 -14.39 4.38
N SER A 91 2.89 -14.97 5.11
CA SER A 91 2.67 -15.28 6.53
C SER A 91 2.50 -14.01 7.37
N LYS A 92 1.84 -14.12 8.52
CA LYS A 92 1.71 -13.02 9.51
C LYS A 92 3.06 -12.38 9.84
N LYS A 93 4.10 -13.19 10.02
CA LYS A 93 5.45 -12.71 10.35
C LYS A 93 6.12 -11.97 9.18
N GLU A 94 5.82 -12.34 7.94
CA GLU A 94 6.30 -11.64 6.75
C GLU A 94 5.57 -10.32 6.59
N ALA A 95 4.24 -10.31 6.74
CA ALA A 95 3.42 -9.11 6.70
C ALA A 95 3.83 -8.07 7.73
N LYS A 96 4.03 -8.47 9.00
CA LYS A 96 4.52 -7.59 10.07
C LYS A 96 5.85 -6.91 9.68
N ARG A 97 6.80 -7.71 9.16
CA ARG A 97 8.10 -7.19 8.70
C ARG A 97 7.97 -6.28 7.49
N LEU A 98 7.06 -6.60 6.57
CA LEU A 98 6.85 -5.85 5.34
C LEU A 98 6.25 -4.48 5.63
N VAL A 99 5.16 -4.39 6.40
CA VAL A 99 4.55 -3.12 6.81
C VAL A 99 5.58 -2.22 7.50
N ARG A 100 6.33 -2.77 8.46
CA ARG A 100 7.34 -2.00 9.20
C ARG A 100 8.42 -1.43 8.28
N ARG A 101 8.92 -2.23 7.33
CA ARG A 101 9.97 -1.79 6.40
C ARG A 101 9.44 -0.78 5.38
N LEU A 102 8.28 -1.04 4.79
CA LEU A 102 7.68 -0.18 3.77
C LEU A 102 7.26 1.15 4.36
N THR A 103 6.65 1.17 5.55
CA THR A 103 6.24 2.42 6.19
C THR A 103 7.44 3.29 6.49
N ARG A 104 8.52 2.73 7.07
CA ARG A 104 9.74 3.50 7.32
C ARG A 104 10.33 4.05 6.02
N LEU A 105 10.44 3.21 4.99
CA LEU A 105 10.98 3.63 3.71
C LEU A 105 10.10 4.69 3.02
N ALA A 106 8.79 4.54 3.10
CA ALA A 106 7.83 5.49 2.56
C ALA A 106 7.91 6.82 3.28
N ASN A 107 7.99 6.84 4.61
CA ASN A 107 8.11 8.07 5.38
C ASN A 107 9.42 8.83 5.10
N ASP A 108 10.48 8.13 4.69
CA ASP A 108 11.74 8.77 4.29
C ASP A 108 11.71 9.32 2.85
N LYS A 109 10.72 8.95 2.04
CA LYS A 109 10.72 9.15 0.57
C LYS A 109 9.51 9.91 0.04
N ILE A 110 8.38 9.75 0.70
CA ILE A 110 7.17 10.52 0.46
C ILE A 110 7.31 11.80 1.29
N ASP A 111 6.80 12.88 0.74
CA ASP A 111 6.70 14.18 1.40
C ASP A 111 5.40 14.80 0.89
N ILE A 112 4.48 15.14 1.77
CA ILE A 112 3.14 15.63 1.45
C ILE A 112 3.03 17.05 2.02
N PRO A 113 3.39 18.09 1.24
CA PRO A 113 3.64 19.43 1.78
C PRO A 113 2.46 20.11 2.48
N TYR A 114 1.24 19.62 2.26
CA TYR A 114 0.00 20.15 2.83
C TYR A 114 -0.53 19.31 4.01
N LEU A 115 0.15 18.23 4.37
CA LEU A 115 -0.12 17.47 5.58
C LEU A 115 0.99 17.71 6.61
N PRO A 116 0.66 17.85 7.91
CA PRO A 116 1.66 17.72 8.95
C PRO A 116 2.31 16.32 8.90
N GLU A 117 3.59 16.23 9.28
CA GLU A 117 4.36 14.97 9.31
C GLU A 117 3.60 13.83 10.01
N VAL A 118 2.93 14.13 11.13
CA VAL A 118 2.13 13.13 11.87
C VAL A 118 0.98 12.59 11.03
N ALA A 119 0.28 13.45 10.29
CA ALA A 119 -0.83 13.05 9.42
C ALA A 119 -0.33 12.29 8.18
N GLU A 120 0.79 12.72 7.60
CA GLU A 120 1.47 11.97 6.53
C GLU A 120 1.83 10.56 6.98
N HIS A 121 2.45 10.45 8.15
CA HIS A 121 2.86 9.19 8.73
C HIS A 121 1.67 8.25 8.99
N ILE A 122 0.54 8.79 9.50
CA ILE A 122 -0.72 8.06 9.66
C ILE A 122 -1.24 7.57 8.31
N ALA A 123 -1.25 8.43 7.27
CA ALA A 123 -1.71 8.06 5.94
C ALA A 123 -0.88 6.92 5.34
N ILE A 124 0.45 7.04 5.42
CA ILE A 124 1.41 6.03 4.95
C ILE A 124 1.16 4.70 5.68
N LYS A 125 1.12 4.72 7.02
CA LYS A 125 0.84 3.54 7.85
C LYS A 125 -0.47 2.87 7.46
N PHE A 126 -1.54 3.66 7.34
CA PHE A 126 -2.87 3.16 7.06
C PHE A 126 -2.95 2.47 5.70
N VAL A 127 -2.50 3.15 4.64
CA VAL A 127 -2.58 2.63 3.26
C VAL A 127 -1.70 1.38 3.11
N ILE A 128 -0.44 1.42 3.58
CA ILE A 128 0.46 0.27 3.52
C ILE A 128 -0.07 -0.89 4.36
N GLY A 129 -0.61 -0.61 5.54
CA GLY A 129 -1.23 -1.59 6.42
C GLY A 129 -2.37 -2.34 5.72
N ILE A 130 -3.27 -1.62 5.04
CA ILE A 130 -4.37 -2.25 4.28
C ILE A 130 -3.84 -3.09 3.13
N VAL A 131 -2.90 -2.57 2.33
CA VAL A 131 -2.32 -3.30 1.20
C VAL A 131 -1.68 -4.61 1.66
N VAL A 132 -0.86 -4.55 2.71
CA VAL A 132 -0.16 -5.74 3.22
C VAL A 132 -1.12 -6.69 3.96
N LYS A 133 -2.15 -6.17 4.64
CA LYS A 133 -3.18 -7.00 5.27
C LYS A 133 -4.01 -7.76 4.23
N ALA A 134 -4.35 -7.13 3.10
CA ALA A 134 -4.97 -7.81 1.97
C ALA A 134 -4.11 -8.96 1.41
N ALA A 135 -2.77 -8.82 1.48
CA ALA A 135 -1.82 -9.85 1.07
C ALA A 135 -1.74 -11.10 1.95
N ARG A 136 -2.25 -11.05 3.19
CA ARG A 136 -1.95 -12.06 4.22
C ARG A 136 -2.63 -13.43 4.02
N LYS A 137 -3.67 -13.56 3.18
CA LYS A 137 -4.41 -14.80 2.80
C LYS A 137 -5.86 -14.47 2.48
N GLN A 138 -6.43 -15.06 1.41
CA GLN A 138 -7.86 -15.35 1.09
C GLN A 138 -8.98 -14.35 1.46
N LEU A 139 -8.66 -13.26 2.13
CA LEU A 139 -9.53 -12.17 2.47
C LEU A 139 -9.65 -11.39 1.18
N ASN A 140 -10.85 -11.39 0.64
CA ASN A 140 -11.18 -10.51 -0.46
C ASN A 140 -10.73 -9.10 -0.04
N PHE A 141 -10.15 -8.30 -0.94
CA PHE A 141 -9.85 -6.90 -0.63
C PHE A 141 -11.09 -6.22 0.00
N ASN A 142 -12.28 -6.65 -0.41
CA ASN A 142 -13.58 -6.29 0.16
C ASN A 142 -13.78 -6.63 1.66
N ASP A 143 -13.21 -7.71 2.18
CA ASP A 143 -13.33 -8.13 3.59
C ASP A 143 -12.38 -7.33 4.49
N VAL A 144 -11.14 -7.12 4.05
CA VAL A 144 -10.19 -6.22 4.74
C VAL A 144 -10.72 -4.80 4.74
N ARG A 145 -11.30 -4.40 3.61
CA ARG A 145 -12.05 -3.17 3.46
C ARG A 145 -13.17 -3.10 4.50
N ALA A 146 -14.07 -4.07 4.61
CA ALA A 146 -15.16 -4.01 5.60
C ALA A 146 -14.65 -3.75 7.04
N ARG A 147 -13.50 -4.33 7.42
CA ARG A 147 -12.92 -4.21 8.76
C ARG A 147 -12.01 -2.99 8.99
N SER A 148 -11.66 -2.23 7.96
CA SER A 148 -10.67 -1.15 8.15
C SER A 148 -11.20 0.08 8.91
N ALA A 149 -12.52 0.17 9.15
CA ALA A 149 -13.09 1.13 10.09
C ALA A 149 -12.63 0.85 11.54
N GLU A 150 -12.46 -0.42 11.89
CA GLU A 150 -12.01 -0.89 13.20
C GLU A 150 -10.48 -0.91 13.34
N MET A 151 -9.74 -0.67 12.24
CA MET A 151 -8.28 -0.61 12.28
C MET A 151 -7.80 0.66 12.99
N ALA A 152 -7.29 0.48 14.20
CA ALA A 152 -6.54 1.49 14.93
C ALA A 152 -5.16 1.67 14.28
N VAL A 153 -4.84 2.89 13.85
CA VAL A 153 -3.48 3.22 13.40
C VAL A 153 -2.61 3.44 14.64
N PRO A 154 -1.56 2.63 14.86
CA PRO A 154 -0.74 2.77 16.05
C PRO A 154 -0.01 4.12 16.09
N GLU A 155 -0.09 4.80 17.24
CA GLU A 155 0.60 6.07 17.47
C GLU A 155 2.12 5.93 17.41
N SER A 156 2.66 4.74 17.74
CA SER A 156 4.09 4.45 17.70
C SER A 156 4.47 3.45 16.61
N ASP A 157 5.71 3.59 16.12
CA ASP A 157 6.32 2.65 15.17
C ASP A 157 6.65 1.29 15.76
N GLU A 158 6.68 1.20 17.09
CA GLU A 158 6.96 -0.07 17.78
C GLU A 158 5.86 -1.10 17.53
N ASN A 159 4.62 -0.62 17.45
CA ASN A 159 3.40 -1.42 17.32
C ASN A 159 2.80 -1.37 15.91
N ILE A 160 3.51 -0.80 14.93
CA ILE A 160 3.03 -0.69 13.54
C ILE A 160 2.61 -2.03 12.94
N GLU A 161 3.22 -3.10 13.41
CA GLU A 161 2.97 -4.45 13.00
C GLU A 161 1.62 -5.01 13.47
N ASP A 162 0.93 -4.34 14.39
CA ASP A 162 -0.42 -4.70 14.80
C ASP A 162 -1.48 -4.30 13.77
N LEU A 163 -1.12 -3.43 12.80
CA LEU A 163 -1.99 -3.08 11.66
C LEU A 163 -2.39 -4.29 10.82
N VAL A 164 -1.54 -5.31 10.78
CA VAL A 164 -1.85 -6.51 10.02
C VAL A 164 -2.58 -7.54 10.85
N ASP A 165 -2.75 -7.38 12.16
CA ASP A 165 -3.41 -8.35 13.04
C ASP A 165 -4.92 -8.44 12.75
N ASP A 166 -5.52 -9.56 13.16
CA ASP A 166 -6.90 -9.94 12.79
C ASP A 166 -7.94 -9.29 13.70
#